data_AF-A0A0V0HN42-F1
#
_entry.id   AF-A0A0V0HN42-F1
#
_cell.length_a   1.000
_cell.length_b   1.000
_cell.length_c   1.000
_cell.angle_alpha   90.00
_cell.angle_beta   90.00
_cell.angle_gamma   90.00
#
_symmetry.space_group_name_H-M   'P 1'
#
loop_
_entity.id
_entity.type
_entity.pdbx_description
1 polymer ?
#
loop_
_entity_poly.entity_id
_entity_poly.type
_entity_poly.pdbx_seq_one_letter_code
_entity_poly.pdbx_strand_id
1 'polypeptide(L)'
;MEADLLSATDGRGRLVRLMGCVKNYDWGPPGKESRVARLYACNSGNYVDQEKPYAEFWMGTHDSGPSYVVEGTENGLVNGKGETHKLTLKNWIQNNPSVLGEKVVNKWGTNLPFLFKVLSVAKALSIQAHPDKDLASRLHSELPDVYKDDNHKPEMALALTQFEALCGFISLEELKVIVRTTPEIVEVVGNAKAEQVLNLNEDDGKEEIRLLLQSVFTDIMTVCKDVTAEVLAKLISRLNFEGQARHLTDKEQLILQLEKQYPA
;
A
#
# COMPACT_ATOMS: atom_id res chain seq x y z
N MET A 1 51.57 -15.46 -3.61
CA MET A 1 52.11 -14.79 -2.42
C MET A 1 52.79 -13.55 -2.95
N GLU A 2 52.31 -12.34 -2.74
CA GLU A 2 51.61 -11.79 -1.57
C GLU A 2 50.27 -11.18 -1.94
N ALA A 3 49.36 -11.16 -0.97
CA ALA A 3 48.02 -10.61 -1.08
C ALA A 3 48.09 -9.08 -1.09
N ASP A 4 47.31 -8.48 -2.00
CA ASP A 4 47.08 -7.04 -2.07
C ASP A 4 46.52 -6.52 -0.74
N LEU A 5 47.33 -5.71 -0.08
CA LEU A 5 46.96 -4.78 0.97
C LEU A 5 46.06 -3.68 0.38
N LEU A 6 44.78 -3.97 0.22
CA LEU A 6 43.76 -2.91 0.18
C LEU A 6 43.57 -2.42 1.61
N SER A 7 44.25 -1.30 1.89
CA SER A 7 44.34 -0.70 3.21
C SER A 7 42.96 -0.34 3.76
N ALA A 8 42.70 -0.85 4.96
CA ALA A 8 41.59 -0.46 5.80
C ALA A 8 41.88 0.90 6.44
N THR A 9 41.71 2.01 5.72
CA THR A 9 41.66 3.37 6.30
C THR A 9 41.01 4.38 5.33
N ASP A 10 39.68 4.43 5.29
CA ASP A 10 38.95 5.70 5.32
C ASP A 10 37.56 5.45 5.90
N GLY A 11 37.29 6.00 7.08
CA GLY A 11 36.07 5.79 7.88
C GLY A 11 34.82 6.48 7.30
N ARG A 12 34.75 6.69 5.99
CA ARG A 12 33.54 7.11 5.27
C ARG A 12 32.97 5.87 4.61
N GLY A 13 31.92 5.29 5.17
CA GLY A 13 31.10 4.32 4.44
C GLY A 13 30.79 4.95 3.08
N ARG A 14 31.23 4.31 1.98
CA ARG A 14 31.10 4.86 0.63
C ARG A 14 29.62 5.15 0.40
N LEU A 15 29.24 6.42 0.32
CA LEU A 15 27.87 6.81 -0.01
C LEU A 15 27.64 6.39 -1.47
N VAL A 16 26.70 5.47 -1.69
CA VAL A 16 26.40 4.95 -3.02
C VAL A 16 25.10 5.56 -3.52
N ARG A 17 25.12 6.13 -4.74
CA ARG A 17 23.91 6.60 -5.40
C ARG A 17 23.11 5.41 -5.90
N LEU A 18 21.81 5.40 -5.60
CA LEU A 18 20.87 4.43 -6.13
C LEU A 18 20.04 5.01 -7.26
N MET A 19 19.77 4.17 -8.25
CA MET A 19 18.71 4.37 -9.22
C MET A 19 17.53 3.48 -8.81
N GLY A 20 16.40 4.10 -8.47
CA GLY A 20 15.19 3.39 -8.05
C GLY A 20 14.36 2.86 -9.23
N CYS A 21 13.32 2.11 -8.91
CA CYS A 21 12.39 1.54 -9.89
C CYS A 21 11.03 2.26 -9.83
N VAL A 22 10.41 2.53 -10.98
CA VAL A 22 9.05 3.11 -11.04
C VAL A 22 8.02 2.04 -11.35
N LYS A 23 6.86 2.14 -10.71
CA LYS A 23 5.65 1.40 -11.05
C LYS A 23 4.60 2.35 -11.62
N ASN A 24 4.13 2.03 -12.82
CA ASN A 24 3.14 2.81 -13.56
C ASN A 24 1.74 2.18 -13.42
N TYR A 25 1.27 1.99 -12.18
CA TYR A 25 -0.07 1.44 -11.93
C TYR A 25 -1.16 2.48 -12.24
N ASP A 26 -2.32 2.04 -12.71
CA ASP A 26 -3.41 2.89 -13.20
C ASP A 26 -4.03 3.83 -12.16
N TRP A 27 -3.78 3.57 -10.87
CA TRP A 27 -4.22 4.43 -9.77
C TRP A 27 -3.30 5.65 -9.56
N GLY A 28 -2.13 5.67 -10.19
CA GLY A 28 -1.19 6.80 -10.13
C GLY A 28 -1.64 7.97 -11.02
N PRO A 29 -1.30 9.22 -10.67
CA PRO A 29 -1.57 10.38 -11.51
C PRO A 29 -0.71 10.34 -12.78
N PRO A 30 -1.15 11.04 -13.84
CA PRO A 30 -0.35 11.22 -15.06
C PRO A 30 0.99 11.90 -14.74
N GLY A 31 2.01 11.67 -15.57
CA GLY A 31 3.37 12.15 -15.35
C GLY A 31 3.49 13.64 -15.06
N LYS A 32 2.65 14.47 -15.70
CA LYS A 32 2.59 15.93 -15.47
C LYS A 32 2.18 16.35 -14.06
N GLU A 33 1.46 15.50 -13.34
CA GLU A 33 0.95 15.75 -11.99
C GLU A 33 1.66 14.89 -10.92
N SER A 34 2.38 13.85 -11.34
CA SER A 34 2.97 12.87 -10.42
C SER A 34 4.27 13.34 -9.77
N ARG A 35 4.29 13.34 -8.44
CA ARG A 35 5.53 13.55 -7.66
C ARG A 35 6.51 12.39 -7.84
N VAL A 36 6.01 11.19 -8.09
CA VAL A 36 6.83 10.01 -8.42
C VAL A 36 7.50 10.21 -9.79
N ALA A 37 6.79 10.75 -10.78
CA ALA A 37 7.38 11.07 -12.07
C ALA A 37 8.49 12.12 -11.95
N ARG A 38 8.26 13.19 -11.18
CA ARG A 38 9.27 14.22 -10.90
C ARG A 38 10.50 13.62 -10.19
N LEU A 39 10.29 12.80 -9.17
CA LEU A 39 11.36 12.11 -8.46
C LEU A 39 12.15 11.19 -9.39
N TYR A 40 11.46 10.44 -10.25
CA TYR A 40 12.08 9.57 -11.23
C TYR A 40 12.96 10.33 -12.22
N ALA A 41 12.48 11.45 -12.77
CA ALA A 41 13.27 12.32 -13.65
C ALA A 41 14.55 12.80 -12.96
N CYS A 42 14.44 13.31 -11.73
CA CYS A 42 15.60 13.78 -10.97
C CYS A 42 16.57 12.65 -10.60
N ASN A 43 16.07 11.46 -10.29
CA ASN A 43 16.90 10.33 -9.86
C ASN A 43 17.60 9.64 -11.04
N SER A 44 16.91 9.46 -12.16
CA SER A 44 17.39 8.68 -13.31
C SER A 44 17.92 9.53 -14.47
N GLY A 45 17.53 10.81 -14.57
CA GLY A 45 17.78 11.64 -15.75
C GLY A 45 16.92 11.27 -16.96
N ASN A 46 16.02 10.29 -16.84
CA ASN A 46 15.19 9.84 -17.95
C ASN A 46 14.02 10.79 -18.21
N TYR A 47 13.56 10.76 -19.45
CA TYR A 47 12.34 11.44 -19.87
C TYR A 47 11.10 10.90 -19.14
N VAL A 48 10.16 11.80 -18.84
CA VAL A 48 8.86 11.48 -18.26
C VAL A 48 7.80 11.62 -19.34
N ASP A 49 7.08 10.53 -19.60
CA ASP A 49 5.84 10.57 -20.36
C ASP A 49 4.78 11.30 -19.54
N GLN A 50 4.26 12.41 -20.05
CA GLN A 50 3.37 13.29 -19.31
C GLN A 50 1.96 12.72 -19.10
N GLU A 51 1.55 11.74 -19.91
CA GLU A 51 0.20 11.16 -19.88
C GLU A 51 0.16 9.77 -19.23
N LYS A 52 1.30 9.07 -19.15
CA LYS A 52 1.40 7.77 -18.47
C LYS A 52 1.22 7.93 -16.95
N PRO A 53 0.55 6.99 -16.24
CA PRO A 53 0.46 7.06 -14.78
C PRO A 53 1.80 6.73 -14.11
N TYR A 54 2.14 7.43 -13.04
CA TYR A 54 3.34 7.20 -12.21
C TYR A 54 2.93 7.07 -10.75
N ALA A 55 2.89 5.82 -10.25
CA ALA A 55 2.21 5.46 -9.03
C ALA A 55 3.17 5.24 -7.85
N GLU A 56 4.20 4.40 -8.02
CA GLU A 56 5.19 4.10 -6.97
C GLU A 56 6.62 4.31 -7.46
N PHE A 57 7.48 4.80 -6.58
CA PHE A 57 8.93 4.79 -6.74
C PHE A 57 9.55 3.91 -5.66
N TRP A 58 10.21 2.81 -6.04
CA TRP A 58 10.74 1.78 -5.14
C TRP A 58 12.24 1.94 -4.93
N MET A 59 12.65 1.80 -3.68
CA MET A 59 14.03 1.80 -3.23
C MET A 59 14.27 0.62 -2.29
N GLY A 60 15.08 -0.34 -2.73
CA GLY A 60 15.38 -1.55 -1.98
C GLY A 60 15.87 -2.71 -2.84
N THR A 61 15.79 -3.91 -2.27
CA THR A 61 16.30 -5.16 -2.86
C THR A 61 15.22 -6.07 -3.42
N HIS A 62 14.00 -5.55 -3.64
CA HIS A 62 12.87 -6.36 -4.08
C HIS A 62 13.03 -6.77 -5.56
N ASP A 63 12.86 -8.06 -5.88
CA ASP A 63 13.13 -8.61 -7.21
C ASP A 63 12.21 -8.04 -8.30
N SER A 64 10.92 -7.85 -8.00
CA SER A 64 9.98 -7.21 -8.93
C SER A 64 10.29 -5.74 -9.23
N GLY A 65 11.09 -5.05 -8.42
CA GLY A 65 11.39 -3.62 -8.58
C GLY A 65 12.80 -3.30 -8.08
N PRO A 66 13.84 -3.83 -8.73
CA PRO A 66 15.20 -3.75 -8.22
C PRO A 66 15.69 -2.30 -8.29
N SER A 67 16.36 -1.86 -7.22
CA SER A 67 17.21 -0.68 -7.29
C SER A 67 18.59 -1.05 -7.83
N TYR A 68 19.26 -0.10 -8.48
CA TYR A 68 20.58 -0.30 -9.05
C TYR A 68 21.60 0.64 -8.42
N VAL A 69 22.81 0.14 -8.20
CA VAL A 69 23.96 0.92 -7.76
C VAL A 69 24.55 1.64 -8.96
N VAL A 70 24.80 2.95 -8.82
CA VAL A 70 25.49 3.76 -9.82
C VAL A 70 26.96 3.86 -9.42
N GLU A 71 27.84 3.06 -10.03
CA GLU A 71 29.30 3.20 -9.87
C GLU A 71 29.86 4.29 -10.79
N GLY A 72 31.02 4.85 -10.41
CA GLY A 72 31.57 6.12 -10.89
C GLY A 72 31.66 6.31 -12.41
N THR A 73 31.41 7.58 -12.78
CA THR A 73 31.45 8.25 -14.10
C THR A 73 30.47 7.75 -15.16
N GLU A 74 29.37 8.51 -15.27
CA GLU A 74 28.38 8.47 -16.36
C GLU A 74 27.53 7.20 -16.48
N ASN A 75 26.30 7.29 -15.97
CA ASN A 75 25.17 6.44 -16.36
C ASN A 75 25.36 4.91 -16.28
N GLY A 76 26.08 4.41 -15.26
CA GLY A 76 26.10 2.98 -14.96
C GLY A 76 26.78 2.13 -16.03
N LEU A 77 27.74 2.69 -16.75
CA LEU A 77 28.57 1.97 -17.72
C LEU A 77 29.72 1.26 -17.00
N VAL A 78 29.52 -0.02 -16.68
CA VAL A 78 30.60 -0.87 -16.18
C VAL A 78 31.06 -1.76 -17.34
N ASN A 79 32.36 -1.67 -17.68
CA ASN A 79 33.16 -2.56 -18.54
C ASN A 79 33.58 -2.10 -19.96
N GLY A 80 33.56 -0.82 -20.34
CA GLY A 80 34.30 -0.33 -21.53
C GLY A 80 34.08 -1.10 -22.87
N LYS A 81 33.03 -1.93 -22.93
CA LYS A 81 32.73 -2.90 -23.99
C LYS A 81 31.28 -2.80 -24.48
N GLY A 82 30.57 -1.75 -24.09
CA GLY A 82 29.21 -1.47 -24.58
C GLY A 82 28.09 -2.31 -23.97
N GLU A 83 28.38 -3.20 -23.01
CA GLU A 83 27.37 -3.97 -22.28
C GLU A 83 27.11 -3.34 -20.91
N THR A 84 25.97 -2.67 -20.75
CA THR A 84 25.57 -1.97 -19.53
C THR A 84 25.08 -2.97 -18.47
N HIS A 85 25.98 -3.67 -17.78
CA HIS A 85 25.59 -4.51 -16.65
C HIS A 85 25.24 -3.64 -15.44
N LYS A 86 23.95 -3.31 -15.29
CA LYS A 86 23.46 -2.62 -14.09
C LYS A 86 23.57 -3.56 -12.89
N LEU A 87 24.40 -3.20 -11.90
CA LEU A 87 24.51 -3.95 -10.65
C LEU A 87 23.31 -3.64 -9.75
N THR A 88 22.52 -4.66 -9.41
CA THR A 88 21.39 -4.50 -8.48
C THR A 88 21.90 -4.23 -7.07
N LEU A 89 21.14 -3.47 -6.28
CA LEU A 89 21.43 -3.26 -4.86
C LEU A 89 21.49 -4.59 -4.10
N LYS A 90 20.63 -5.54 -4.46
CA LYS A 90 20.62 -6.90 -3.88
C LYS A 90 21.97 -7.59 -4.07
N ASN A 91 22.49 -7.64 -5.30
CA ASN A 91 23.77 -8.27 -5.60
C ASN A 91 24.95 -7.49 -4.98
N TRP A 92 24.87 -6.16 -4.96
CA TRP A 92 25.89 -5.33 -4.32
C TRP A 92 25.97 -5.60 -2.81
N ILE A 93 24.84 -5.70 -2.11
CA ILE A 93 24.78 -6.05 -0.68
C ILE A 93 25.30 -7.46 -0.43
N GLN A 94 24.97 -8.44 -1.29
CA GLN A 94 25.48 -9.80 -1.17
C GLN A 94 27.02 -9.86 -1.22
N ASN A 95 27.64 -9.02 -2.06
CA ASN A 95 29.11 -8.89 -2.14
C ASN A 95 29.71 -8.01 -1.04
N ASN A 96 28.89 -7.22 -0.34
CA ASN A 96 29.31 -6.27 0.70
C ASN A 96 28.41 -6.38 1.95
N PRO A 97 28.26 -7.56 2.59
CA PRO A 97 27.26 -7.78 3.63
C PRO A 97 27.47 -6.91 4.88
N SER A 98 28.69 -6.43 5.12
CA SER A 98 29.04 -5.56 6.23
C SER A 98 28.26 -4.23 6.24
N VAL A 99 27.74 -3.77 5.09
CA VAL A 99 26.96 -2.53 4.99
C VAL A 99 25.62 -2.59 5.73
N LEU A 100 25.09 -3.79 5.99
CA LEU A 100 23.88 -3.98 6.79
C LEU A 100 24.16 -3.96 8.29
N GLY A 101 25.41 -4.21 8.69
CA GLY A 101 25.81 -4.45 10.08
C GLY A 101 25.41 -5.84 10.59
N GLU A 102 26.18 -6.36 11.55
CA GLU A 102 26.06 -7.74 12.05
C GLU A 102 24.67 -8.08 12.56
N LYS A 103 24.01 -7.15 13.27
CA LYS A 103 22.67 -7.37 13.83
C LYS A 103 21.64 -7.68 12.75
N VAL A 104 21.70 -6.98 11.61
CA VAL A 104 20.77 -7.18 10.50
C VAL A 104 21.10 -8.49 9.79
N VAL A 105 22.37 -8.73 9.51
CA VAL A 105 22.82 -9.96 8.85
C VAL A 105 22.44 -11.21 9.64
N ASN A 106 22.62 -11.20 10.96
CA ASN A 106 22.29 -12.35 11.81
C ASN A 106 20.78 -12.67 11.83
N LYS A 107 19.92 -11.68 11.60
CA LYS A 107 18.46 -11.86 11.70
C LYS A 107 17.77 -12.02 10.34
N TRP A 108 18.23 -11.33 9.30
CA TRP A 108 17.58 -11.30 7.97
C TRP A 108 18.51 -11.71 6.82
N GLY A 109 19.75 -12.11 7.12
CA GLY A 109 20.76 -12.43 6.12
C GLY A 109 21.19 -11.21 5.31
N THR A 110 21.47 -11.41 4.03
CA THR A 110 21.93 -10.34 3.12
C THR A 110 20.78 -9.60 2.43
N ASN A 111 19.56 -9.72 2.94
CA ASN A 111 18.40 -8.99 2.43
C ASN A 111 18.16 -7.71 3.25
N LEU A 112 17.74 -6.65 2.57
CA LEU A 112 17.26 -5.46 3.25
C LEU A 112 15.90 -5.78 3.90
N PRO A 113 15.70 -5.58 5.21
CA PRO A 113 14.48 -6.01 5.90
C PRO A 113 13.29 -5.05 5.69
N PHE A 114 13.39 -4.13 4.74
CA PHE A 114 12.33 -3.20 4.37
C PHE A 114 12.40 -2.86 2.88
N LEU A 115 11.27 -2.43 2.34
CA LEU A 115 11.17 -1.80 1.03
C LEU A 115 10.70 -0.36 1.23
N PHE A 116 11.49 0.61 0.81
CA PHE A 116 11.09 2.01 0.88
C PHE A 116 10.39 2.42 -0.41
N LYS A 117 9.28 3.15 -0.28
CA LYS A 117 8.50 3.62 -1.42
C LYS A 117 8.12 5.09 -1.28
N VAL A 118 8.02 5.77 -2.42
CA VAL A 118 7.25 7.01 -2.55
C VAL A 118 6.04 6.71 -3.41
N LEU A 119 4.86 7.08 -2.94
CA LEU A 119 3.60 6.88 -3.66
C LEU A 119 3.05 8.24 -4.13
N SER A 120 2.51 8.28 -5.34
CA SER A 120 1.70 9.38 -5.85
C SER A 120 0.34 8.79 -6.23
N VAL A 121 -0.71 9.17 -5.50
CA VAL A 121 -2.02 8.51 -5.57
C VAL A 121 -3.03 9.46 -6.22
N ALA A 122 -3.72 9.00 -7.28
CA ALA A 122 -4.80 9.73 -7.94
C ALA A 122 -6.16 9.05 -7.79
N LYS A 123 -6.18 7.71 -7.68
CA LYS A 123 -7.36 6.91 -7.36
C LYS A 123 -7.15 6.20 -6.03
N ALA A 124 -8.21 6.05 -5.24
CA ALA A 124 -8.19 5.30 -3.99
C ALA A 124 -7.74 3.86 -4.28
N LEU A 125 -6.87 3.31 -3.43
CA LEU A 125 -6.39 1.94 -3.58
C LEU A 125 -7.45 0.96 -3.03
N SER A 126 -7.26 -0.34 -3.30
CA SER A 126 -8.10 -1.38 -2.71
C SER A 126 -8.10 -1.31 -1.17
N ILE A 127 -9.19 -1.74 -0.55
CA ILE A 127 -9.24 -2.01 0.89
C ILE A 127 -8.39 -3.26 1.15
N GLN A 128 -7.48 -3.19 2.12
CA GLN A 128 -6.46 -4.23 2.33
C GLN A 128 -6.29 -4.54 3.81
N ALA A 129 -5.96 -5.81 4.09
CA ALA A 129 -5.39 -6.24 5.35
C ALA A 129 -4.16 -7.11 5.06
N HIS A 130 -3.19 -7.11 5.96
CA HIS A 130 -2.00 -7.94 5.86
C HIS A 130 -2.01 -9.00 6.96
N PRO A 131 -1.74 -10.28 6.63
CA PRO A 131 -1.68 -11.33 7.63
C PRO A 131 -0.52 -11.08 8.60
N ASP A 132 -0.67 -11.57 9.82
CA ASP A 132 0.46 -11.76 10.72
C ASP A 132 1.39 -12.87 10.19
N LYS A 133 2.52 -13.10 10.88
CA LYS A 133 3.55 -14.01 10.38
C LYS A 133 3.05 -15.46 10.29
N ASP A 134 2.25 -15.89 11.25
CA ASP A 134 1.75 -17.26 11.34
C ASP A 134 0.67 -17.52 10.27
N LEU A 135 -0.21 -16.54 10.02
CA LEU A 135 -1.20 -16.61 8.97
C LEU A 135 -0.56 -16.50 7.58
N ALA A 136 0.44 -15.63 7.39
CA ALA A 136 1.15 -15.49 6.12
C ALA A 136 1.83 -16.79 5.70
N SER A 137 2.49 -17.47 6.65
CA SER A 137 3.14 -18.77 6.42
C SER A 137 2.15 -19.85 5.98
N ARG A 138 0.99 -19.96 6.66
CA ARG A 138 -0.07 -20.89 6.25
C ARG A 138 -0.62 -20.56 4.87
N LEU A 139 -0.96 -19.30 4.63
CA LEU A 139 -1.56 -18.87 3.37
C LEU A 139 -0.61 -19.02 2.18
N HIS A 140 0.69 -18.78 2.36
CA HIS A 140 1.71 -19.06 1.35
C HIS A 140 1.81 -20.54 1.02
N SER A 141 1.75 -21.41 2.05
CA SER A 141 1.77 -22.86 1.85
C SER A 141 0.50 -23.39 1.17
N GLU A 142 -0.67 -22.84 1.49
CA GLU A 142 -1.97 -23.31 0.98
C GLU A 142 -2.29 -22.72 -0.40
N LEU A 143 -1.90 -21.47 -0.65
CA LEU A 143 -2.28 -20.67 -1.81
C LEU A 143 -1.08 -19.86 -2.36
N PRO A 144 0.01 -20.52 -2.82
CA PRO A 144 1.26 -19.84 -3.22
C PRO A 144 1.10 -18.92 -4.44
N ASP A 145 0.07 -19.14 -5.26
CA ASP A 145 -0.23 -18.27 -6.40
C ASP A 145 -0.88 -16.95 -5.98
N VAL A 146 -1.48 -16.89 -4.80
CA VAL A 146 -2.12 -15.70 -4.23
C VAL A 146 -1.17 -15.00 -3.26
N TYR A 147 -0.58 -15.75 -2.33
CA TYR A 147 0.34 -15.24 -1.31
C TYR A 147 1.77 -15.57 -1.74
N LYS A 148 2.53 -14.55 -2.14
CA LYS A 148 3.83 -14.71 -2.82
C LYS A 148 5.00 -14.98 -1.88
N ASP A 149 4.82 -14.76 -0.60
CA ASP A 149 5.81 -15.02 0.44
C ASP A 149 5.13 -15.35 1.77
N ASP A 150 5.93 -15.88 2.70
CA ASP A 150 5.51 -16.34 4.02
C ASP A 150 5.52 -15.24 5.09
N ASN A 151 5.64 -13.96 4.70
CA ASN A 151 6.00 -12.90 5.63
C ASN A 151 4.83 -11.99 5.99
N HIS A 152 4.85 -11.49 7.22
CA HIS A 152 3.98 -10.39 7.58
C HIS A 152 4.42 -9.11 6.85
N LYS A 153 3.50 -8.16 6.71
CA LYS A 153 3.77 -6.89 6.01
C LYS A 153 3.35 -5.69 6.87
N PRO A 154 4.10 -5.38 7.94
CA PRO A 154 3.89 -4.14 8.68
C PRO A 154 4.26 -2.96 7.78
N GLU A 155 3.38 -1.95 7.72
CA GLU A 155 3.56 -0.77 6.88
C GLU A 155 3.47 0.51 7.71
N MET A 156 4.13 1.56 7.23
CA MET A 156 4.06 2.90 7.80
C MET A 156 3.97 3.91 6.65
N ALA A 157 2.97 4.78 6.71
CA ALA A 157 2.80 5.87 5.76
C ALA A 157 3.23 7.19 6.39
N LEU A 158 4.00 7.99 5.65
CA LEU A 158 4.34 9.37 6.00
C LEU A 158 3.82 10.30 4.92
N ALA A 159 2.91 11.19 5.29
CA ALA A 159 2.29 12.13 4.36
C ALA A 159 3.30 13.19 3.89
N LEU A 160 3.60 13.21 2.59
CA LEU A 160 4.43 14.26 1.94
C LEU A 160 3.59 15.43 1.42
N THR A 161 2.29 15.21 1.29
CA THR A 161 1.24 16.18 0.92
C THR A 161 0.03 15.91 1.81
N GLN A 162 -1.08 16.64 1.61
CA GLN A 162 -2.37 16.19 2.11
C GLN A 162 -2.61 14.73 1.66
N PHE A 163 -3.06 13.91 2.60
CA PHE A 163 -3.19 12.47 2.45
C PHE A 163 -4.44 12.01 3.21
N GLU A 164 -5.23 11.17 2.59
CA GLU A 164 -6.45 10.59 3.14
C GLU A 164 -6.32 9.06 3.12
N ALA A 165 -6.75 8.40 4.19
CA ALA A 165 -6.72 6.95 4.30
C ALA A 165 -7.85 6.46 5.20
N LEU A 166 -8.34 5.26 4.88
CA LEU A 166 -9.16 4.45 5.79
C LEU A 166 -8.22 3.57 6.61
N CYS A 167 -8.36 3.59 7.94
CA CYS A 167 -7.50 2.83 8.84
C CYS A 167 -8.30 2.33 10.04
N GLY A 168 -8.48 1.01 10.12
CA GLY A 168 -9.23 0.36 11.20
C GLY A 168 -10.74 0.48 11.05
N PHE A 169 -11.45 -0.18 11.97
CA PHE A 169 -12.90 -0.06 12.10
C PHE A 169 -13.28 1.19 12.89
N ILE A 170 -14.46 1.72 12.59
CA ILE A 170 -15.09 2.81 13.34
C ILE A 170 -15.52 2.33 14.75
N SER A 171 -15.80 3.26 15.66
CA SER A 171 -16.30 2.90 16.99
C SER A 171 -17.70 2.28 16.93
N LEU A 172 -18.09 1.58 17.99
CA LEU A 172 -19.45 1.02 18.11
C LEU A 172 -20.52 2.11 18.02
N GLU A 173 -20.32 3.25 18.68
CA GLU A 173 -21.26 4.38 18.62
C GLU A 173 -21.38 4.95 17.21
N GLU A 174 -20.27 5.03 16.48
CA GLU A 174 -20.32 5.45 15.09
C GLU A 174 -21.07 4.42 14.22
N LEU A 175 -20.84 3.13 14.43
CA LEU A 175 -21.58 2.07 13.73
C LEU A 175 -23.08 2.14 14.01
N LYS A 176 -23.49 2.41 15.25
CA LYS A 176 -24.90 2.65 15.60
C LYS A 176 -25.49 3.84 14.85
N VAL A 177 -24.73 4.92 14.70
CA VAL A 177 -25.15 6.07 13.88
C VAL A 177 -25.36 5.63 12.43
N ILE A 178 -24.38 4.91 11.83
CA ILE A 178 -24.49 4.42 10.45
C ILE A 178 -25.74 3.55 10.26
N VAL A 179 -25.99 2.60 11.18
CA VAL A 179 -27.18 1.74 11.13
C VAL A 179 -28.48 2.55 11.22
N ARG A 180 -28.51 3.63 12.03
CA ARG A 180 -29.70 4.50 12.14
C ARG A 180 -29.91 5.39 10.92
N THR A 181 -28.84 5.87 10.29
CA THR A 181 -28.91 6.92 9.27
C THR A 181 -28.73 6.42 7.84
N THR A 182 -28.38 5.14 7.66
CA THR A 182 -28.07 4.55 6.35
C THR A 182 -28.93 3.30 6.12
N PRO A 183 -30.19 3.47 5.66
CA PRO A 183 -31.10 2.36 5.40
C PRO A 183 -30.52 1.31 4.45
N GLU A 184 -29.66 1.72 3.53
CA GLU A 184 -29.01 0.85 2.55
C GLU A 184 -28.08 -0.18 3.22
N ILE A 185 -27.43 0.19 4.33
CA ILE A 185 -26.65 -0.77 5.13
C ILE A 185 -27.57 -1.77 5.83
N VAL A 186 -28.71 -1.31 6.35
CA VAL A 186 -29.71 -2.19 6.99
C VAL A 186 -30.31 -3.18 5.99
N GLU A 187 -30.51 -2.78 4.74
CA GLU A 187 -30.95 -3.68 3.66
C GLU A 187 -29.97 -4.83 3.43
N VAL A 188 -28.66 -4.58 3.55
CA VAL A 188 -27.61 -5.60 3.38
C VAL A 188 -27.47 -6.50 4.61
N VAL A 189 -27.42 -5.93 5.82
CA VAL A 189 -27.14 -6.69 7.06
C VAL A 189 -28.40 -7.31 7.69
N GLY A 190 -29.58 -6.80 7.31
CA GLY A 190 -30.88 -7.23 7.83
C GLY A 190 -31.26 -6.60 9.18
N ASN A 191 -32.56 -6.42 9.39
CA ASN A 191 -33.14 -5.76 10.58
C ASN A 191 -32.69 -6.42 11.91
N ALA A 192 -32.63 -7.75 11.96
CA ALA A 192 -32.25 -8.45 13.19
C ALA A 192 -30.81 -8.12 13.65
N LYS A 193 -29.86 -8.01 12.71
CA LYS A 193 -28.48 -7.62 13.05
C LYS A 193 -28.36 -6.13 13.32
N ALA A 194 -29.09 -5.30 12.57
CA ALA A 194 -29.18 -3.87 12.84
C ALA A 194 -29.66 -3.63 14.29
N GLU A 195 -30.71 -4.30 14.75
CA GLU A 195 -31.19 -4.23 16.13
C GLU A 195 -30.15 -4.71 17.14
N GLN A 196 -29.41 -5.79 16.86
CA GLN A 196 -28.32 -6.24 17.72
C GLN A 196 -27.24 -5.16 17.89
N VAL A 197 -26.82 -4.52 16.78
CA VAL A 197 -25.84 -3.42 16.82
C VAL A 197 -26.35 -2.25 17.67
N LEU A 198 -27.62 -1.91 17.57
CA LEU A 198 -28.22 -0.80 18.32
C LEU A 198 -28.35 -1.10 19.82
N ASN A 199 -28.53 -2.36 20.18
CA ASN A 199 -28.69 -2.81 21.57
C ASN A 199 -27.37 -3.11 22.29
N LEU A 200 -26.25 -3.27 21.57
CA LEU A 200 -24.93 -3.41 22.18
C LEU A 200 -24.55 -2.17 22.99
N ASN A 201 -23.85 -2.36 24.10
CA ASN A 201 -23.28 -1.32 24.95
C ASN A 201 -21.76 -1.44 24.99
N GLU A 202 -21.06 -0.36 25.31
CA GLU A 202 -19.59 -0.39 25.46
C GLU A 202 -19.14 -1.28 26.63
N ASP A 203 -20.02 -1.51 27.60
CA ASP A 203 -19.82 -2.41 28.74
C ASP A 203 -19.97 -3.90 28.37
N ASP A 204 -20.49 -4.21 27.18
CA ASP A 204 -20.57 -5.59 26.71
C ASP A 204 -19.16 -6.15 26.47
N GLY A 205 -19.03 -7.48 26.54
CA GLY A 205 -17.74 -8.15 26.41
C GLY A 205 -17.07 -7.80 25.08
N LYS A 206 -15.78 -7.44 25.11
CA LYS A 206 -14.99 -7.13 23.88
C LYS A 206 -15.11 -8.20 22.80
N GLU A 207 -15.23 -9.46 23.19
CA GLU A 207 -15.42 -10.58 22.26
C GLU A 207 -16.81 -10.58 21.59
N GLU A 208 -17.86 -10.19 22.31
CA GLU A 208 -19.21 -10.10 21.75
C GLU A 208 -19.29 -8.99 20.69
N ILE A 209 -18.73 -7.82 21.01
CA ILE A 209 -18.62 -6.69 20.05
C ILE A 209 -17.81 -7.12 18.82
N ARG A 210 -16.68 -7.82 19.02
CA ARG A 210 -15.83 -8.31 17.94
C ARG A 210 -16.56 -9.29 17.03
N LEU A 211 -17.31 -10.24 17.60
CA LEU A 211 -18.06 -11.24 16.84
C LEU A 211 -19.20 -10.61 16.05
N LEU A 212 -19.94 -9.65 16.63
CA LEU A 212 -20.99 -8.96 15.89
C LEU A 212 -20.41 -8.13 14.74
N LEU A 213 -19.34 -7.37 15.00
CA LEU A 213 -18.67 -6.59 13.97
C LEU A 213 -18.14 -7.48 12.84
N GLN A 214 -17.56 -8.62 13.19
CA GLN A 214 -17.13 -9.62 12.21
C GLN A 214 -18.31 -10.12 11.37
N SER A 215 -19.46 -10.40 12.00
CA SER A 215 -20.65 -10.86 11.28
C SER A 215 -21.21 -9.80 10.33
N VAL A 216 -21.34 -8.55 10.80
CA VAL A 216 -21.80 -7.41 10.00
C VAL A 216 -20.87 -7.18 8.80
N PHE A 217 -19.55 -7.16 9.04
CA PHE A 217 -18.58 -7.00 7.96
C PHE A 217 -18.62 -8.17 6.97
N THR A 218 -18.81 -9.40 7.46
CA THR A 218 -18.93 -10.57 6.58
C THR A 218 -20.14 -10.46 5.66
N ASP A 219 -21.30 -10.05 6.15
CA ASP A 219 -22.49 -9.86 5.29
C ASP A 219 -22.22 -8.83 4.19
N ILE A 220 -21.64 -7.69 4.55
CA ILE A 220 -21.31 -6.61 3.60
C ILE A 220 -20.30 -7.08 2.54
N MET A 221 -19.34 -7.93 2.91
CA MET A 221 -18.31 -8.42 1.99
C MET A 221 -18.75 -9.65 1.17
N THR A 222 -19.85 -10.31 1.53
CA THR A 222 -20.32 -11.55 0.88
C THR A 222 -21.63 -11.40 0.13
N VAL A 223 -22.31 -10.26 0.26
CA VAL A 223 -23.49 -9.95 -0.56
C VAL A 223 -23.15 -10.00 -2.04
N CYS A 224 -24.09 -10.50 -2.86
CA CYS A 224 -23.82 -10.68 -4.29
C CYS A 224 -23.73 -9.32 -5.00
N LYS A 225 -23.05 -9.33 -6.16
CA LYS A 225 -22.80 -8.11 -6.94
C LYS A 225 -24.07 -7.36 -7.32
N ASP A 226 -25.13 -8.08 -7.69
CA ASP A 226 -26.39 -7.46 -8.14
C ASP A 226 -27.08 -6.69 -7.01
N VAL A 227 -27.16 -7.29 -5.81
CA VAL A 227 -27.70 -6.62 -4.62
C VAL A 227 -26.80 -5.45 -4.22
N THR A 228 -25.48 -5.62 -4.28
CA THR A 228 -24.52 -4.53 -4.00
C THR A 228 -24.77 -3.33 -4.92
N ALA A 229 -24.94 -3.58 -6.23
CA ALA A 229 -25.18 -2.53 -7.21
C ALA A 229 -26.52 -1.82 -6.98
N GLU A 230 -27.58 -2.57 -6.67
CA GLU A 230 -28.89 -1.99 -6.36
C GLU A 230 -28.85 -1.10 -5.11
N VAL A 231 -28.30 -1.62 -4.01
CA VAL A 231 -28.18 -0.91 -2.73
C VAL A 231 -27.30 0.33 -2.89
N LEU A 232 -26.18 0.22 -3.60
CA LEU A 232 -25.31 1.36 -3.85
C LEU A 232 -26.01 2.43 -4.70
N ALA A 233 -26.77 2.04 -5.73
CA ALA A 233 -27.54 2.99 -6.53
C ALA A 233 -28.57 3.76 -5.69
N LYS A 234 -29.23 3.09 -4.73
CA LYS A 234 -30.15 3.74 -3.76
C LYS A 234 -29.39 4.75 -2.88
N LEU A 235 -28.25 4.34 -2.32
CA LEU A 235 -27.41 5.19 -1.46
C LEU A 235 -26.95 6.45 -2.21
N ILE A 236 -26.42 6.29 -3.41
CA ILE A 236 -25.93 7.41 -4.23
C ILE A 236 -27.08 8.35 -4.63
N SER A 237 -28.25 7.79 -4.97
CA SER A 237 -29.43 8.59 -5.27
C SER A 237 -29.90 9.41 -4.07
N ARG A 238 -29.94 8.79 -2.89
CA ARG A 238 -30.31 9.45 -1.63
C ARG A 238 -29.33 10.57 -1.28
N LEU A 239 -28.03 10.31 -1.31
CA LEU A 239 -27.01 11.31 -1.00
C LEU A 239 -27.02 12.50 -1.98
N ASN A 240 -27.24 12.25 -3.28
CA ASN A 240 -27.39 13.32 -4.26
C ASN A 240 -28.62 14.18 -4.01
N PHE A 241 -29.74 13.57 -3.60
CA PHE A 241 -30.96 14.31 -3.24
C PHE A 241 -30.77 15.12 -1.95
N GLU A 242 -30.25 14.49 -0.89
CA GLU A 242 -30.01 15.15 0.39
C GLU A 242 -28.97 16.29 0.27
N GLY A 243 -27.97 16.14 -0.59
CA GLY A 243 -26.97 17.17 -0.88
C GLY A 243 -27.54 18.45 -1.51
N GLN A 244 -28.76 18.41 -2.03
CA GLN A 244 -29.48 19.62 -2.48
C GLN A 244 -30.13 20.38 -1.31
N ALA A 245 -30.45 19.68 -0.23
CA ALA A 245 -31.17 20.23 0.92
C ALA A 245 -30.27 20.58 2.10
N ARG A 246 -29.16 19.85 2.28
CA ARG A 246 -28.21 20.03 3.38
C ARG A 246 -26.76 19.84 2.92
N HIS A 247 -25.83 20.31 3.76
CA HIS A 247 -24.43 19.94 3.59
C HIS A 247 -24.23 18.45 3.93
N LEU A 248 -23.56 17.73 3.03
CA LEU A 248 -23.16 16.34 3.25
C LEU A 248 -21.93 16.28 4.17
N THR A 249 -21.86 15.28 5.03
CA THR A 249 -20.67 15.02 5.87
C THR A 249 -19.48 14.60 5.01
N ASP A 250 -18.26 14.70 5.55
CA ASP A 250 -17.04 14.30 4.83
C ASP A 250 -17.09 12.85 4.33
N LYS A 251 -17.71 11.94 5.10
CA LYS A 251 -17.88 10.53 4.71
C LYS A 251 -18.87 10.35 3.57
N GLU A 252 -19.96 11.12 3.57
CA GLU A 252 -20.96 11.10 2.48
C GLU A 252 -20.39 11.69 1.20
N GLN A 253 -19.61 12.77 1.30
CA GLN A 253 -18.88 13.35 0.17
C GLN A 253 -17.85 12.36 -0.37
N LEU A 254 -17.12 11.67 0.51
CA LEU A 254 -16.16 10.64 0.15
C LEU A 254 -16.84 9.48 -0.60
N ILE A 255 -18.02 9.03 -0.19
CA ILE A 255 -18.80 8.01 -0.92
C ILE A 255 -19.07 8.46 -2.35
N LEU A 256 -19.59 9.68 -2.55
CA LEU A 256 -19.85 10.23 -3.89
C LEU A 256 -18.57 10.44 -4.72
N GLN A 257 -17.43 10.68 -4.08
CA GLN A 257 -16.15 10.78 -4.76
C GLN A 257 -15.63 9.41 -5.20
N LEU A 258 -15.75 8.39 -4.34
CA LEU A 258 -15.28 7.03 -4.62
C LEU A 258 -16.13 6.34 -5.69
N GLU A 259 -17.44 6.60 -5.75
CA GLU A 259 -18.33 6.09 -6.80
C GLU A 259 -17.87 6.50 -8.20
N LYS A 260 -17.36 7.73 -8.37
CA LYS A 260 -16.81 8.18 -9.65
C LYS A 260 -15.57 7.41 -10.09
N GLN A 261 -14.83 6.85 -9.13
CA GLN A 261 -13.63 6.05 -9.39
C GLN A 261 -13.97 4.57 -9.56
N TYR A 262 -15.00 4.10 -8.87
CA TYR A 262 -15.44 2.72 -8.78
C TYR A 262 -16.97 2.63 -8.88
N PRO A 263 -17.55 2.86 -10.08
CA PRO A 263 -19.00 2.76 -10.27
C PRO A 263 -19.47 1.31 -10.11
N ALA A 264 -20.72 1.16 -9.67
CA ALA A 264 -21.40 -0.13 -9.47
C ALA A 264 -21.48 -0.99 -10.74
#